data_AF-A0A7R9Y3W4-F1
#
_entry.id   AF-A0A7R9Y3W4-F1
#
_cell.length_a   1.000
_cell.length_b   1.000
_cell.length_c   1.000
_cell.angle_alpha   90.00
_cell.angle_beta   90.00
_cell.angle_gamma   90.00
#
_symmetry.space_group_name_H-M   'P 1'
#
loop_
_entity.id
_entity.type
_entity.pdbx_description
1 polymer ?
#
loop_
_entity_poly.entity_id
_entity_poly.type
_entity_poly.pdbx_seq_one_letter_code
_entity_poly.pdbx_strand_id
1 'polypeptide(L)'
;VRFATHVVVVILLLFLARVPAARATATPAISRAASSSSSHTLALRPRAGSDDVSHRRETDAMRATRRRLLSDASSAHDASATMPVRGSLREHGYHYAEVALGTFDPPRFFQVIVDTGSSYLYVPCGDCGEKCGTHTNATYDLAHSTTGLGVLCTDRDCP
;
A
#
# COMPACT_ATOMS: atom_id res chain seq x y z
N VAL A 1 -33.83 -10.65 -56.71
CA VAL A 1 -33.41 -11.01 -55.33
C VAL A 1 -32.31 -12.08 -55.30
N ARG A 2 -32.35 -13.14 -56.11
CA ARG A 2 -31.32 -14.23 -56.10
C ARG A 2 -29.92 -13.84 -56.60
N PHE A 3 -29.77 -12.78 -57.39
CA PHE A 3 -28.46 -12.34 -57.90
C PHE A 3 -27.65 -11.56 -56.85
N ALA A 4 -28.33 -10.74 -56.03
CA ALA A 4 -27.71 -9.93 -54.99
C ALA A 4 -27.14 -10.79 -53.84
N THR A 5 -27.80 -11.92 -53.52
CA THR A 5 -27.35 -12.85 -52.48
C THR A 5 -26.05 -13.55 -52.85
N HIS A 6 -25.85 -13.90 -54.12
CA HIS A 6 -24.60 -14.53 -54.56
C HIS A 6 -23.42 -13.55 -54.57
N VAL A 7 -23.66 -12.29 -54.96
CA VAL A 7 -22.62 -11.24 -54.93
C VAL A 7 -22.19 -10.93 -53.49
N VAL A 8 -23.14 -10.82 -52.55
CA VAL A 8 -22.84 -10.57 -51.13
C VAL A 8 -22.06 -11.73 -50.50
N VAL A 9 -22.41 -12.98 -50.82
CA VAL A 9 -21.69 -14.16 -50.29
C VAL A 9 -20.26 -14.24 -50.83
N VAL A 10 -20.04 -13.95 -52.12
CA VAL A 10 -18.69 -13.95 -52.71
C VAL A 10 -17.84 -12.81 -52.12
N ILE A 11 -18.41 -11.62 -51.90
CA ILE A 11 -17.71 -10.52 -51.24
C ILE A 11 -17.34 -10.90 -49.80
N LEU A 12 -18.24 -11.51 -49.04
CA LEU A 12 -17.98 -11.94 -47.66
C LEU A 12 -16.85 -13.00 -47.57
N LEU A 13 -16.84 -13.96 -48.50
CA LEU A 13 -15.79 -15.00 -48.57
C LEU A 13 -14.43 -14.41 -48.96
N LEU A 14 -14.38 -13.41 -49.84
CA LEU A 14 -13.14 -12.71 -50.20
C LEU A 14 -12.60 -11.84 -49.05
N PHE A 15 -13.46 -11.32 -48.16
CA PHE A 15 -13.02 -10.60 -46.96
C PHE A 15 -12.49 -11.53 -45.87
N LEU A 16 -13.06 -12.73 -45.69
CA LEU A 16 -12.59 -13.70 -44.69
C LEU A 16 -11.26 -14.37 -45.08
N ALA A 17 -10.95 -14.49 -46.39
CA ALA A 17 -9.70 -15.09 -46.87
C ALA A 17 -8.47 -14.17 -46.79
N ARG A 18 -8.62 -12.92 -46.33
CA ARG A 18 -7.55 -11.90 -46.30
C ARG A 18 -7.04 -11.54 -44.91
N VAL A 19 -7.36 -12.31 -43.86
CA VAL A 19 -6.75 -12.10 -42.55
C VAL A 19 -5.28 -12.55 -42.62
N PRO A 20 -4.29 -11.65 -42.53
CA PRO A 20 -2.90 -12.07 -42.45
C PRO A 20 -2.70 -12.80 -41.13
N ALA A 21 -2.13 -14.01 -41.18
CA ALA A 21 -1.67 -14.71 -39.98
C ALA A 21 -0.64 -13.82 -39.27
N ALA A 22 -0.98 -13.31 -38.09
CA ALA A 22 -0.07 -12.56 -37.26
C ALA A 22 1.09 -13.47 -36.86
N ARG A 23 2.28 -13.22 -37.43
CA ARG A 23 3.51 -13.91 -37.05
C ARG A 23 3.88 -13.46 -35.64
N ALA A 24 3.72 -14.35 -34.66
CA ALA A 24 4.20 -14.12 -33.31
C ALA A 24 5.73 -13.96 -33.36
N THR A 25 6.20 -12.72 -33.32
CA THR A 25 7.60 -12.41 -33.08
C THR A 25 7.83 -12.56 -31.59
N ALA A 26 8.63 -13.57 -31.21
CA ALA A 26 9.09 -13.71 -29.84
C ALA A 26 9.84 -12.43 -29.47
N THR A 27 9.25 -11.65 -28.57
CA THR A 27 9.92 -10.53 -27.91
C THR A 27 11.20 -11.07 -27.26
N PRO A 28 12.37 -10.45 -27.47
CA PRO A 28 13.53 -10.80 -26.68
C PRO A 28 13.16 -10.55 -25.22
N ALA A 29 13.35 -11.58 -24.38
CA ALA A 29 13.25 -11.43 -22.94
C ALA A 29 14.27 -10.35 -22.56
N ILE A 30 13.78 -9.14 -22.30
CA ILE A 30 14.54 -8.13 -21.60
C ILE A 30 14.78 -8.75 -20.23
N SER A 31 15.98 -9.27 -20.04
CA SER A 31 16.51 -9.64 -18.75
C SER A 31 16.23 -8.45 -17.84
N ARG A 32 15.26 -8.58 -16.95
CA ARG A 32 15.11 -7.68 -15.81
C ARG A 32 16.46 -7.77 -15.12
N ALA A 33 17.33 -6.79 -15.35
CA ALA A 33 18.41 -6.51 -14.44
C ALA A 33 17.73 -6.49 -13.08
N ALA A 34 18.15 -7.41 -12.21
CA ALA A 34 17.65 -7.49 -10.86
C ALA A 34 17.78 -6.09 -10.27
N SER A 35 16.68 -5.34 -10.23
CA SER A 35 16.61 -4.09 -9.51
C SER A 35 16.99 -4.50 -8.10
N SER A 36 18.16 -4.07 -7.66
CA SER A 36 18.60 -4.27 -6.29
C SER A 36 17.58 -3.53 -5.43
N SER A 37 16.52 -4.25 -5.05
CA SER A 37 15.57 -3.79 -4.04
C SER A 37 16.40 -3.70 -2.78
N SER A 38 16.93 -2.52 -2.53
CA SER A 38 17.61 -2.16 -1.30
C SER A 38 16.57 -2.23 -0.19
N SER A 39 16.27 -3.44 0.29
CA SER A 39 15.39 -3.65 1.42
C SER A 39 16.12 -3.13 2.64
N HIS A 40 15.76 -1.94 3.08
CA HIS A 40 16.34 -1.34 4.27
C HIS A 40 15.50 -1.78 5.46
N THR A 41 16.15 -2.28 6.51
CA THR A 41 15.49 -2.59 7.77
C THR A 41 15.62 -1.37 8.67
N LEU A 42 14.47 -0.78 9.05
CA LEU A 42 14.47 0.28 10.06
C LEU A 42 14.41 -0.36 11.45
N ALA A 43 15.56 -0.40 12.13
CA ALA A 43 15.60 -0.71 13.56
C ALA A 43 15.20 0.53 14.36
N LEU A 44 14.09 0.48 15.08
CA LEU A 44 13.64 1.58 15.94
C LEU A 44 14.55 1.66 17.18
N ARG A 45 15.68 2.38 17.06
CA ARG A 45 16.58 2.67 18.18
C ARG A 45 16.29 4.07 18.75
N PRO A 46 16.09 4.23 20.06
CA PRO A 46 15.89 5.55 20.65
C PRO A 46 17.22 6.32 20.67
N ARG A 47 17.26 7.45 19.97
CA ARG A 47 18.37 8.40 20.06
C ARG A 47 17.98 9.53 21.01
N ALA A 48 18.83 9.79 22.01
CA ALA A 48 18.77 11.01 22.80
C ALA A 48 19.43 12.13 21.99
N GLY A 49 18.70 13.21 21.71
CA GLY A 49 19.21 14.38 21.02
C GLY A 49 18.52 15.62 21.55
N SER A 50 19.31 16.64 21.90
CA SER A 50 18.90 17.87 22.56
C SER A 50 18.41 18.95 21.57
N ASP A 51 17.61 19.86 22.14
CA ASP A 51 17.36 21.25 21.73
C ASP A 51 16.28 21.57 20.67
N ASP A 52 15.04 21.71 21.16
CA ASP A 52 14.18 22.92 21.07
C ASP A 52 12.92 22.65 21.93
N VAL A 53 12.62 23.50 22.92
CA VAL A 53 12.41 22.96 24.27
C VAL A 53 10.95 22.79 24.69
N SER A 54 10.00 23.66 24.38
CA SER A 54 8.68 23.63 25.06
C SER A 54 7.67 22.71 24.39
N HIS A 55 7.42 22.89 23.09
CA HIS A 55 6.42 22.12 22.35
C HIS A 55 6.87 20.67 22.07
N ARG A 56 8.19 20.47 21.93
CA ARG A 56 8.78 19.13 21.84
C ARG A 56 8.79 18.43 23.18
N ARG A 57 8.92 19.12 24.32
CA ARG A 57 8.89 18.48 25.65
C ARG A 57 7.57 17.77 25.92
N GLU A 58 6.44 18.34 25.50
CA GLU A 58 5.14 17.69 25.71
C GLU A 58 4.99 16.45 24.83
N THR A 59 5.33 16.56 23.54
CA THR A 59 5.32 15.40 22.63
C THR A 59 6.36 14.36 22.99
N ASP A 60 7.55 14.75 23.46
CA ASP A 60 8.59 13.85 23.93
C ASP A 60 8.26 13.24 25.29
N ALA A 61 7.58 13.96 26.18
CA ALA A 61 7.03 13.41 27.41
C ALA A 61 5.96 12.37 27.09
N MET A 62 5.04 12.65 26.16
CA MET A 62 4.07 11.65 25.68
C MET A 62 4.76 10.44 25.05
N ARG A 63 5.79 10.65 24.22
CA ARG A 63 6.60 9.56 23.63
C ARG A 63 7.41 8.80 24.70
N ALA A 64 7.88 9.46 25.76
CA ALA A 64 8.63 8.84 26.84
C ALA A 64 7.69 8.03 27.75
N THR A 65 6.51 8.53 28.05
CA THR A 65 5.45 7.81 28.79
C THR A 65 4.98 6.60 28.00
N ARG A 66 4.70 6.75 26.69
CA ARG A 66 4.39 5.61 25.82
C ARG A 66 5.52 4.57 25.83
N ARG A 67 6.78 5.01 25.76
CA ARG A 67 7.94 4.11 25.86
C ARG A 67 8.00 3.38 27.21
N ARG A 68 7.70 4.05 28.32
CA ARG A 68 7.64 3.43 29.66
C ARG A 68 6.54 2.38 29.76
N LEU A 69 5.36 2.69 29.23
CA LEU A 69 4.23 1.74 29.19
C LEU A 69 4.55 0.52 28.33
N LEU A 70 5.28 0.71 27.21
CA LEU A 70 5.77 -0.40 26.39
C LEU A 70 6.91 -1.19 27.05
N SER A 71 7.71 -0.54 27.91
CA SER A 71 8.83 -1.18 28.62
C SER A 71 8.44 -1.86 29.93
N ASP A 72 7.22 -1.68 30.46
CA ASP A 72 6.69 -2.43 31.61
C ASP A 72 5.94 -3.71 31.19
N ALA A 73 5.59 -3.84 29.91
CA ALA A 73 4.98 -5.06 29.33
C ALA A 73 6.00 -6.20 29.11
N SER A 74 7.02 -6.27 29.96
CA SER A 74 8.37 -6.62 29.55
C SER A 74 8.98 -7.80 30.28
N SER A 75 8.17 -8.83 30.51
CA SER A 75 8.68 -10.20 30.39
C SER A 75 9.04 -10.57 28.93
N ALA A 76 8.84 -9.66 27.96
CA ALA A 76 9.21 -9.75 26.54
C ALA A 76 10.38 -8.82 26.14
N HIS A 77 11.28 -8.50 27.07
CA HIS A 77 12.34 -7.48 26.96
C HIS A 77 13.45 -7.70 25.88
N ASP A 78 13.29 -8.65 24.96
CA ASP A 78 14.21 -8.89 23.83
C ASP A 78 13.49 -9.07 22.48
N ALA A 79 12.18 -8.79 22.40
CA ALA A 79 11.42 -8.94 21.16
C ALA A 79 11.62 -7.71 20.24
N SER A 80 12.71 -7.70 19.48
CA SER A 80 12.89 -6.75 18.36
C SER A 80 12.06 -7.19 17.16
N ALA A 81 11.04 -6.41 16.79
CA ALA A 81 10.31 -6.62 15.54
C ALA A 81 11.04 -5.94 14.38
N THR A 82 11.15 -6.64 13.24
CA THR A 82 11.74 -6.12 12.01
C THR A 82 10.65 -5.98 10.95
N MET A 83 10.60 -4.83 10.29
CA MET A 83 9.71 -4.57 9.16
C MET A 83 10.53 -4.13 7.94
N PRO A 84 10.40 -4.80 6.78
CA PRO A 84 11.06 -4.36 5.56
C PRO A 84 10.57 -3.00 5.09
N VAL A 85 11.50 -2.12 4.74
CA VAL A 85 11.20 -0.84 4.10
C VAL A 85 11.60 -0.91 2.63
N ARG A 86 10.70 -0.41 1.78
CA ARG A 86 10.83 -0.35 0.32
C ARG A 86 10.77 1.10 -0.17
N GLY A 87 10.88 1.26 -1.48
CA GLY A 87 10.90 2.57 -2.12
C GLY A 87 12.29 3.20 -2.16
N SER A 88 12.38 4.31 -2.88
CA SER A 88 13.63 5.04 -3.09
C SER A 88 13.34 6.52 -3.30
N LEU A 89 14.29 7.38 -2.92
CA LEU A 89 14.17 8.82 -3.14
C LEU A 89 14.03 9.18 -4.63
N ARG A 90 14.67 8.41 -5.52
CA ARG A 90 14.68 8.71 -6.96
C ARG A 90 13.41 8.31 -7.68
N GLU A 91 12.83 7.17 -7.33
CA GLU A 91 11.66 6.64 -8.06
C GLU A 91 10.34 7.01 -7.38
N HIS A 92 10.31 7.04 -6.06
CA HIS A 92 9.09 7.25 -5.28
C HIS A 92 9.09 8.62 -4.58
N GLY A 93 10.26 9.17 -4.26
CA GLY A 93 10.38 10.37 -3.42
C GLY A 93 10.24 10.09 -1.92
N TYR A 94 9.96 8.85 -1.53
CA TYR A 94 9.77 8.42 -0.15
C TYR A 94 10.07 6.92 0.03
N HIS A 95 10.15 6.53 1.30
CA HIS A 95 10.24 5.14 1.72
C HIS A 95 8.91 4.71 2.36
N TYR A 96 8.49 3.48 2.09
CA TYR A 96 7.24 2.93 2.60
C TYR A 96 7.45 1.51 3.11
N ALA A 97 6.55 1.08 3.98
CA ALA A 97 6.47 -0.30 4.44
C ALA A 97 5.09 -0.88 4.13
N GLU A 98 4.99 -2.20 4.10
CA GLU A 98 3.69 -2.87 4.00
C GLU A 98 3.21 -3.27 5.39
N VAL A 99 2.02 -2.81 5.75
CA VAL A 99 1.36 -3.14 7.03
C VAL A 99 0.07 -3.90 6.77
N ALA A 100 -0.16 -4.96 7.52
CA ALA A 100 -1.46 -5.62 7.57
C ALA A 100 -2.39 -4.83 8.49
N LEU A 101 -3.58 -4.48 8.02
CA LEU A 101 -4.58 -3.75 8.81
C LEU A 101 -5.90 -4.51 8.80
N GLY A 102 -6.54 -4.60 9.97
CA GLY A 102 -7.78 -5.33 10.18
C GLY A 102 -7.61 -6.86 10.10
N THR A 103 -8.72 -7.56 10.31
CA THR A 103 -8.79 -9.02 10.19
C THR A 103 -9.63 -9.37 8.98
N PHE A 104 -8.97 -9.89 7.95
CA PHE A 104 -9.54 -10.33 6.69
C PHE A 104 -9.05 -11.75 6.39
N ASP A 105 -9.86 -12.52 5.67
CA ASP A 105 -9.43 -13.79 5.07
C ASP A 105 -9.56 -13.68 3.54
N PRO A 106 -8.44 -13.50 2.79
CA PRO A 106 -7.04 -13.45 3.24
C PRO A 106 -6.62 -12.09 3.86
N PRO A 107 -5.48 -12.03 4.60
CA PRO A 107 -4.94 -10.78 5.12
C PRO A 107 -4.69 -9.73 4.04
N ARG A 108 -5.00 -8.47 4.34
CA ARG A 108 -4.80 -7.33 3.43
C ARG A 108 -3.65 -6.46 3.90
N PHE A 109 -2.77 -6.12 2.97
CA PHE A 109 -1.60 -5.27 3.20
C PHE A 109 -1.75 -3.92 2.50
N PHE A 110 -1.19 -2.89 3.14
CA PHE A 110 -1.24 -1.51 2.69
C PHE A 110 0.18 -0.92 2.71
N GLN A 111 0.56 -0.24 1.63
CA GLN A 111 1.79 0.56 1.57
C GLN A 111 1.57 1.86 2.35
N VAL A 112 2.34 2.04 3.42
CA VAL A 112 2.31 3.25 4.25
C VAL A 112 3.68 3.92 4.24
N ILE A 113 3.70 5.23 4.02
CA ILE A 113 4.92 6.02 4.07
C ILE A 113 5.44 6.02 5.51
N VAL A 114 6.74 5.78 5.68
CA VAL A 114 7.38 5.84 6.99
C VAL A 114 7.75 7.30 7.27
N ASP A 115 6.80 8.04 7.85
CA ASP A 115 6.94 9.45 8.16
C ASP A 115 7.15 9.70 9.66
N THR A 116 8.31 10.23 10.02
CA THR A 116 8.64 10.61 11.41
C THR A 116 8.17 12.02 11.77
N GLY A 117 7.67 12.79 10.79
CA GLY A 117 7.13 14.14 10.95
C GLY A 117 5.66 14.18 11.39
N SER A 118 4.98 13.04 11.47
CA SER A 118 3.58 12.94 11.87
C SER A 118 3.34 11.84 12.91
N SER A 119 2.11 11.76 13.43
CA SER A 119 1.69 10.81 14.47
C SER A 119 0.46 9.97 14.09
N TYR A 120 -0.07 10.14 12.88
CA TYR A 120 -1.24 9.42 12.40
C TYR A 120 -0.81 8.37 11.37
N LEU A 121 -1.41 7.19 11.47
CA LEU A 121 -1.42 6.20 10.40
C LEU A 121 -2.79 6.24 9.77
N TYR A 122 -2.85 6.38 8.45
CA TYR A 122 -4.12 6.33 7.71
C TYR A 122 -3.92 5.61 6.38
N VAL A 123 -5.01 5.01 5.90
CA VAL A 123 -5.12 4.41 4.57
C VAL A 123 -6.46 4.84 3.97
N PRO A 124 -6.59 4.96 2.64
CA PRO A 124 -7.86 5.28 2.00
C PRO A 124 -8.94 4.24 2.31
N CYS A 125 -10.12 4.67 2.76
CA CYS A 125 -11.31 3.81 2.90
C CYS A 125 -12.04 3.68 1.55
N GLY A 126 -12.81 2.60 1.39
CA GLY A 126 -13.51 2.30 0.13
C GLY A 126 -14.56 3.33 -0.29
N ASP A 127 -15.09 4.09 0.67
CA ASP A 127 -16.05 5.18 0.46
C ASP A 127 -15.40 6.51 0.04
N CYS A 128 -14.07 6.60 0.01
CA CYS A 128 -13.38 7.83 -0.39
C CYS A 128 -13.57 8.17 -1.89
N GLY A 129 -13.76 7.16 -2.74
CA GLY A 129 -13.92 7.32 -4.18
C GLY A 129 -12.74 8.05 -4.84
N GLU A 130 -13.03 8.90 -5.82
CA GLU A 130 -12.01 9.60 -6.62
C GLU A 130 -11.19 10.63 -5.84
N LYS A 131 -11.63 11.02 -4.64
CA LYS A 131 -10.95 12.04 -3.81
C LYS A 131 -9.61 11.55 -3.24
N CYS A 132 -9.42 10.24 -3.13
CA CYS A 132 -8.20 9.65 -2.56
C CYS A 132 -7.11 9.36 -3.59
N GLY A 133 -7.38 9.56 -4.89
CA GLY A 133 -6.47 9.17 -5.96
C GLY A 133 -6.30 7.64 -6.09
N THR A 134 -5.42 7.23 -7.00
CA THR A 134 -5.17 5.81 -7.28
C THR A 134 -3.94 5.32 -6.54
N HIS A 135 -4.10 4.20 -5.81
CA HIS A 135 -3.03 3.56 -5.04
C HIS A 135 -2.81 2.12 -5.53
N THR A 136 -1.66 1.54 -5.17
CA THR A 136 -1.28 0.16 -5.53
C THR A 136 -2.09 -0.88 -4.76
N ASN A 137 -2.40 -0.62 -3.49
CA ASN A 137 -3.25 -1.49 -2.68
C ASN A 137 -4.72 -1.10 -2.82
N ALA A 138 -5.61 -2.08 -2.62
CA ALA A 138 -7.03 -1.81 -2.48
C ALA A 138 -7.29 -0.92 -1.25
N THR A 139 -8.38 -0.17 -1.28
CA THR A 139 -8.85 0.63 -0.14
C THR A 139 -9.22 -0.26 1.04
N TYR A 140 -9.10 0.29 2.25
CA TYR A 140 -9.56 -0.38 3.46
C TYR A 140 -11.09 -0.48 3.46
N ASP A 141 -11.59 -1.67 3.75
CA ASP A 141 -13.01 -1.97 3.81
C ASP A 141 -13.37 -2.32 5.26
N LEU A 142 -13.94 -1.33 5.94
CA LEU A 142 -14.32 -1.47 7.34
C LEU A 142 -15.41 -2.54 7.53
N ALA A 143 -16.35 -2.66 6.59
CA ALA A 143 -17.48 -3.57 6.69
C ALA A 143 -17.06 -5.04 6.58
N HIS A 144 -15.96 -5.34 5.88
CA HIS A 144 -15.45 -6.70 5.70
C HIS A 144 -14.35 -7.08 6.68
N SER A 145 -13.96 -6.18 7.60
CA SER A 145 -12.98 -6.49 8.63
C SER A 145 -13.67 -6.98 9.89
N THR A 146 -13.39 -8.20 10.36
CA THR A 146 -14.04 -8.75 11.57
C THR A 146 -13.58 -8.08 12.87
N THR A 147 -12.52 -7.28 12.81
CA THR A 147 -12.00 -6.46 13.92
C THR A 147 -12.14 -4.96 13.67
N GLY A 148 -12.76 -4.56 12.57
CA GLY A 148 -13.01 -3.16 12.24
C GLY A 148 -14.12 -2.59 13.11
N LEU A 149 -13.85 -1.47 13.78
CA LEU A 149 -14.85 -0.68 14.49
C LEU A 149 -14.69 0.79 14.12
N GLY A 150 -15.71 1.37 13.51
CA GLY A 150 -15.78 2.82 13.29
C GLY A 150 -16.18 3.53 14.57
N VAL A 151 -15.45 4.58 14.96
CA VAL A 151 -15.76 5.41 16.12
C VAL A 151 -16.29 6.76 15.61
N LEU A 152 -17.51 7.09 15.97
CA LEU A 152 -18.15 8.39 15.69
C LEU A 152 -17.98 9.33 16.87
N CYS A 153 -18.10 10.64 16.63
CA CYS A 153 -18.01 11.66 17.68
C CYS A 153 -19.12 11.54 18.75
N THR A 154 -20.21 10.83 18.43
CA THR A 154 -21.30 10.54 19.37
C THR A 154 -21.01 9.33 20.26
N ASP A 155 -19.99 8.54 19.93
CA ASP A 155 -19.66 7.34 20.67
C ASP A 155 -18.92 7.70 21.96
N ARG A 156 -19.17 6.92 23.02
CA ARG A 156 -18.52 7.13 24.31
C ARG A 156 -17.01 6.95 24.27
N ASP A 157 -16.53 6.21 23.29
CA ASP A 157 -15.12 5.89 23.10
C ASP A 157 -14.39 6.91 22.19
N CYS A 158 -15.08 7.97 21.74
CA CYS A 158 -14.43 9.11 21.08
C CYS A 158 -13.73 9.97 22.14
N PRO A 159 -12.39 10.06 22.14
CA PRO A 159 -11.63 10.80 23.15
C PRO A 159 -11.79 12.33 23.03
#